data_AF-A0A8J2KMM5-F1
#
_entry.id   AF-A0A8J2KMM5-F1
#
_cell.length_a   1.000
_cell.length_b   1.000
_cell.length_c   1.000
_cell.angle_alpha   90.00
_cell.angle_beta   90.00
_cell.angle_gamma   90.00
#
_symmetry.space_group_name_H-M   'P 1'
#
loop_
_entity.id
_entity.type
_entity.pdbx_description
1 polymer ?
#
loop_
_entity_poly.entity_id
_entity_poly.type
_entity_poly.pdbx_seq_one_letter_code
_entity_poly.pdbx_strand_id
1 'polypeptide(L)'
;VLTLYLKNVLKFNEDTATIIYHTFVFFTYFTPLFGAMIADSFLGKFRTIFYLSIVYAIGNIVLSLAATTPLSIPAVPFSMIGLALIAMGTGGIKPCVSSFGGDQFILPQQERQLSSFFSIFYFSINAGST
;
A
#
# COMPACT_ATOMS: atom_id res chain seq x y z
N VAL A 1 2.62 -14.51 2.36
CA VAL A 1 3.49 -14.50 1.16
C VAL A 1 4.83 -13.80 1.40
N LEU A 2 4.87 -12.58 1.95
CA LEU A 2 6.14 -11.85 2.20
C LEU A 2 7.13 -12.63 3.08
N THR A 3 6.68 -13.22 4.19
CA THR A 3 7.53 -14.04 5.08
C THR A 3 8.14 -15.24 4.37
N LEU A 4 7.39 -15.89 3.46
CA LEU A 4 7.89 -17.00 2.64
C LEU A 4 8.96 -16.52 1.66
N TYR A 5 8.80 -15.35 1.06
CA TYR A 5 9.80 -14.74 0.18
C TYR A 5 11.12 -14.46 0.93
N LEU A 6 11.04 -13.87 2.13
CA LEU A 6 12.21 -13.58 2.97
C LEU A 6 12.97 -14.86 3.37
N LYS A 7 12.26 -15.93 3.72
CA LYS A 7 12.86 -17.22 4.10
C LYS A 7 13.40 -18.00 2.90
N ASN A 8 12.58 -18.18 1.86
CA ASN A 8 12.88 -19.13 0.78
C ASN A 8 13.81 -18.56 -0.29
N VAL A 9 13.66 -17.27 -0.62
CA VAL A 9 14.43 -16.61 -1.68
C VAL A 9 15.64 -15.89 -1.10
N LEU A 10 15.43 -15.03 -0.11
CA LEU A 10 16.51 -14.23 0.52
C LEU A 10 17.32 -14.99 1.57
N LYS A 11 16.91 -16.22 1.91
CA LYS A 11 17.60 -17.11 2.88
C LYS A 11 17.81 -16.47 4.26
N PHE A 12 16.89 -15.61 4.70
CA PHE A 12 16.94 -15.06 6.06
C PHE A 12 16.46 -16.06 7.12
N ASN A 13 17.02 -15.93 8.33
CA ASN A 13 16.55 -16.65 9.51
C ASN A 13 15.11 -16.26 9.86
N GLU A 14 14.41 -17.14 10.57
CA GLU A 14 13.00 -16.92 10.91
C GLU A 14 12.79 -15.67 11.77
N ASP A 15 13.68 -15.43 12.72
CA ASP A 15 13.64 -14.26 13.59
C ASP A 15 13.78 -12.96 12.78
N THR A 16 14.80 -12.90 11.90
CA THR A 16 15.04 -11.74 11.03
C THR A 16 13.86 -11.50 10.09
N ALA A 17 13.31 -12.54 9.47
CA ALA A 17 12.16 -12.43 8.58
C ALA A 17 10.91 -11.90 9.31
N THR A 18 10.71 -12.32 10.55
CA THR A 18 9.60 -11.89 11.40
C THR A 18 9.75 -10.41 11.79
N ILE A 19 10.96 -9.98 12.18
CA ILE A 19 11.26 -8.57 12.48
C ILE A 19 11.00 -7.68 11.24
N ILE A 20 11.49 -8.07 10.07
CA ILE A 20 11.27 -7.32 8.82
C ILE A 20 9.77 -7.24 8.50
N TYR A 21 9.04 -8.34 8.63
CA TYR A 21 7.61 -8.37 8.39
C TYR A 21 6.84 -7.42 9.32
N HIS A 22 7.10 -7.48 10.63
CA HIS A 22 6.43 -6.59 11.58
C HIS A 22 6.81 -5.13 11.40
N THR A 23 8.07 -4.85 11.06
CA THR A 23 8.53 -3.49 10.72
C THR A 23 7.80 -2.97 9.49
N PHE A 24 7.69 -3.78 8.44
CA PHE A 24 6.93 -3.43 7.24
C PHE A 24 5.45 -3.15 7.57
N VAL A 25 4.81 -4.04 8.33
CA VAL A 25 3.41 -3.86 8.77
C VAL A 25 3.26 -2.56 9.57
N PHE A 26 4.15 -2.30 10.53
CA PHE A 26 4.15 -1.06 11.31
C PHE A 26 4.19 0.17 10.39
N PHE A 27 5.10 0.22 9.41
CA PHE A 27 5.17 1.35 8.48
C PHE A 27 3.94 1.47 7.58
N THR A 28 3.31 0.37 7.16
CA THR A 28 2.08 0.41 6.34
C THR A 28 0.90 1.01 7.09
N TYR A 29 0.85 0.89 8.43
CA TYR A 29 -0.17 1.50 9.28
C TYR A 29 0.22 2.87 9.82
N PHE A 30 1.51 3.18 9.90
CA PHE A 30 2.03 4.47 10.38
C PHE A 30 2.07 5.55 9.29
N THR A 31 2.52 5.20 8.08
CA THR A 31 2.59 6.13 6.93
C THR A 31 1.23 6.76 6.49
N PRO A 32 0.06 6.11 6.65
CA PRO A 32 -1.25 6.74 6.41
C PRO A 32 -1.43 8.08 7.11
N LEU A 33 -0.91 8.25 8.33
CA LEU A 33 -1.03 9.50 9.09
C LEU A 33 -0.38 10.65 8.33
N PHE A 34 0.84 10.45 7.84
CA PHE A 34 1.56 11.45 7.05
C PHE A 34 0.92 11.67 5.69
N GLY A 35 0.49 10.60 5.02
CA GLY A 35 -0.19 10.68 3.73
C GLY A 35 -1.48 11.51 3.80
N ALA A 36 -2.28 11.31 4.84
CA ALA A 36 -3.51 12.07 5.08
C ALA A 36 -3.23 13.55 5.40
N MET A 37 -2.26 13.84 6.27
CA MET A 37 -1.86 15.22 6.58
C MET A 37 -1.43 15.99 5.33
N ILE A 38 -0.68 15.35 4.44
CA ILE A 38 -0.22 15.94 3.17
C ILE A 38 -1.40 16.15 2.21
N ALA A 39 -2.32 15.19 2.13
CA ALA A 39 -3.52 15.28 1.29
C ALA A 39 -4.42 16.44 1.69
N ASP A 40 -4.61 16.65 3.00
CA ASP A 40 -5.49 17.67 3.54
C ASP A 40 -4.86 19.07 3.55
N SER A 41 -3.53 19.19 3.73
CA SER A 41 -2.86 20.50 3.86
C SER A 41 -2.32 21.08 2.55
N PHE A 42 -1.75 20.28 1.65
CA PHE A 42 -0.91 20.80 0.55
C PHE A 42 -1.33 20.38 -0.86
N LEU A 43 -1.63 19.10 -1.07
CA LEU A 43 -1.72 18.53 -2.43
C LEU A 43 -3.16 18.28 -2.92
N GLY A 44 -4.12 18.20 -1.99
CA GLY A 44 -5.46 17.71 -2.28
C GLY A 44 -5.51 16.19 -2.39
N LYS A 45 -6.69 15.63 -2.15
CA LYS A 45 -6.91 14.17 -2.05
C LYS A 45 -6.55 13.42 -3.34
N PHE A 46 -7.03 13.89 -4.50
CA PHE A 46 -6.79 13.21 -5.79
C PHE A 46 -5.30 13.14 -6.17
N ARG A 47 -4.58 14.26 -6.11
CA ARG A 47 -3.15 14.30 -6.48
C ARG A 47 -2.31 13.42 -5.55
N THR A 48 -2.63 13.42 -4.25
CA THR A 48 -1.95 12.57 -3.27
C THR A 48 -2.15 11.09 -3.58
N ILE A 49 -3.38 10.67 -3.89
CA ILE A 49 -3.68 9.28 -4.32
C ILE A 49 -2.87 8.93 -5.57
N PHE A 50 -2.85 9.81 -6.56
CA PHE A 50 -2.18 9.55 -7.83
C PHE A 50 -0.66 9.37 -7.65
N TYR A 51 0.02 10.30 -6.96
CA TYR A 51 1.46 10.21 -6.73
C TYR A 51 1.84 9.00 -5.88
N LEU A 52 1.08 8.69 -4.82
CA LEU A 52 1.34 7.52 -3.99
C LEU A 52 1.08 6.21 -4.74
N SER A 53 0.12 6.19 -5.68
CA SER A 53 -0.12 5.03 -6.54
C SER A 53 1.06 4.78 -7.49
N ILE A 54 1.70 5.82 -8.00
CA ILE A 54 2.93 5.70 -8.79
C ILE A 54 4.06 5.12 -7.91
N VAL A 55 4.26 5.65 -6.71
CA VAL A 55 5.29 5.14 -5.77
C VAL A 55 5.04 3.67 -5.43
N TYR A 56 3.78 3.30 -5.18
CA TYR A 56 3.37 1.91 -4.93
C TYR A 56 3.66 1.02 -6.13
N ALA A 57 3.32 1.45 -7.35
CA ALA A 57 3.59 0.69 -8.57
C ALA A 57 5.09 0.48 -8.79
N ILE A 58 5.90 1.53 -8.61
CA ILE A 58 7.37 1.45 -8.69
C ILE A 58 7.91 0.47 -7.65
N GLY A 59 7.44 0.53 -6.41
CA GLY A 59 7.86 -0.40 -5.36
C GLY A 59 7.59 -1.86 -5.70
N ASN A 60 6.42 -2.16 -6.30
CA ASN A 60 6.08 -3.50 -6.77
C ASN A 60 6.96 -3.94 -7.95
N ILE A 61 7.28 -3.04 -8.89
CA ILE A 61 8.18 -3.34 -10.00
C ILE A 61 9.59 -3.64 -9.48
N VAL A 62 10.11 -2.83 -8.56
CA VAL A 62 11.44 -3.03 -7.95
C VAL A 62 11.50 -4.36 -7.20
N LEU A 63 10.47 -4.69 -6.41
CA LEU A 63 10.41 -5.96 -5.69
C LEU A 63 10.30 -7.16 -6.65
N SER A 64 9.53 -7.03 -7.74
CA SER A 64 9.40 -8.07 -8.77
C SER A 64 10.71 -8.31 -9.51
N LEU A 65 11.43 -7.25 -9.89
CA LEU A 65 12.76 -7.35 -10.50
C LEU A 65 13.76 -7.99 -9.54
N ALA A 66 13.73 -7.63 -8.25
CA ALA A 66 14.61 -8.22 -7.24
C ALA A 66 14.32 -9.70 -6.97
N ALA A 67 13.08 -10.14 -7.18
CA ALA A 67 12.68 -11.55 -7.07
C ALA A 67 13.03 -12.37 -8.33
N THR A 68 13.23 -11.72 -9.47
CA THR A 68 13.50 -12.39 -10.75
C THR A 68 15.00 -12.70 -10.86
N THR A 69 15.33 -13.98 -10.99
CA THR A 69 16.68 -14.56 -10.85
C THR A 69 17.76 -14.25 -11.91
N PRO A 70 17.49 -13.76 -13.14
CA PRO A 70 18.54 -13.66 -14.16
C PRO A 70 19.34 -12.35 -14.11
N LEU A 71 18.96 -11.37 -13.29
CA LEU A 71 19.74 -10.15 -13.16
C LEU A 71 20.70 -10.28 -11.97
N SER A 72 22.00 -10.11 -12.20
CA SER A 72 23.08 -10.08 -11.19
C SER A 72 23.02 -8.86 -10.27
N ILE A 73 21.82 -8.43 -9.86
CA ILE A 73 21.57 -7.32 -8.95
C ILE A 73 21.59 -7.85 -7.51
N PRO A 74 22.09 -7.08 -6.53
CA PRO A 74 21.98 -7.45 -5.13
C PRO A 74 20.50 -7.52 -4.69
N ALA A 75 19.94 -8.73 -4.60
CA ALA A 75 18.51 -8.94 -4.32
C ALA A 75 18.08 -8.33 -2.97
N VAL A 76 18.92 -8.43 -1.94
CA VAL A 76 18.61 -7.94 -0.58
C VAL A 76 18.29 -6.44 -0.54
N PRO A 77 19.20 -5.51 -0.92
CA PRO A 77 18.92 -4.08 -0.82
C PRO A 77 17.79 -3.63 -1.76
N PHE A 78 17.66 -4.21 -2.95
CA PHE A 78 16.57 -3.89 -3.87
C PHE A 78 15.21 -4.31 -3.31
N SER A 79 15.12 -5.49 -2.69
CA SER A 79 13.90 -5.92 -2.02
C SER A 79 13.55 -5.06 -0.82
N MET A 80 14.55 -4.60 -0.03
CA MET A 80 14.29 -3.67 1.09
C MET A 80 13.79 -2.31 0.60
N ILE A 81 14.38 -1.76 -0.47
CA ILE A 81 13.92 -0.50 -1.09
C ILE A 81 12.50 -0.67 -1.65
N GLY A 82 12.24 -1.77 -2.36
CA GLY A 82 10.90 -2.09 -2.87
C GLY A 82 9.86 -2.16 -1.76
N LEU A 83 10.16 -2.86 -0.67
CA LEU A 83 9.28 -2.96 0.50
C LEU A 83 9.05 -1.60 1.17
N ALA A 84 10.08 -0.75 1.27
CA ALA A 84 9.92 0.60 1.82
C ALA A 84 8.99 1.47 0.96
N LEU A 85 9.16 1.44 -0.37
CA LEU A 85 8.30 2.16 -1.31
C LEU A 85 6.85 1.65 -1.27
N ILE A 86 6.66 0.33 -1.19
CA ILE A 86 5.34 -0.28 -1.02
C ILE A 86 4.70 0.16 0.30
N ALA A 87 5.44 0.12 1.41
CA ALA A 87 4.93 0.55 2.72
C ALA A 87 4.49 2.02 2.69
N MET A 88 5.27 2.88 2.03
CA MET A 88 4.95 4.30 1.88
C MET A 88 3.72 4.53 1.00
N GLY A 89 3.65 3.87 -0.15
CA GLY A 89 2.53 4.00 -1.10
C GLY A 89 1.22 3.46 -0.53
N THR A 90 1.23 2.24 0.03
CA THR A 90 0.02 1.62 0.63
C THR A 90 -0.59 2.46 1.74
N GLY A 91 0.27 3.08 2.56
CA GLY A 91 -0.15 3.84 3.71
C GLY A 91 -1.07 5.00 3.35
N GLY A 92 -0.65 5.86 2.42
CA GLY A 92 -1.47 7.03 2.09
C GLY A 92 -2.61 6.76 1.09
N ILE A 93 -2.56 5.70 0.28
CA ILE A 93 -3.65 5.38 -0.66
C ILE A 93 -4.94 4.99 0.09
N LYS A 94 -4.85 4.08 1.08
CA LYS A 94 -6.02 3.52 1.79
C LYS A 94 -6.98 4.59 2.37
N PRO A 95 -6.53 5.55 3.21
CA PRO A 95 -7.43 6.54 3.80
C PRO A 95 -7.90 7.61 2.81
N CYS A 96 -7.07 7.96 1.82
CA CYS A 96 -7.39 9.00 0.85
C CYS A 96 -8.44 8.53 -0.17
N VAL A 97 -8.37 7.27 -0.61
CA VAL A 97 -9.33 6.72 -1.59
C VAL A 97 -10.74 6.63 -1.01
N SER A 98 -10.88 6.15 0.23
CA SER A 98 -12.21 6.03 0.86
C SER A 98 -12.83 7.39 1.13
N SER A 99 -12.05 8.37 1.59
CA SER A 99 -12.54 9.74 1.81
C SER A 99 -12.89 10.44 0.50
N PHE A 100 -12.02 10.37 -0.51
CA PHE A 100 -12.29 10.96 -1.83
C PHE A 100 -13.50 10.35 -2.53
N GLY A 101 -13.73 9.04 -2.39
CA GLY A 101 -14.91 8.36 -2.92
C GLY A 101 -16.21 8.78 -2.24
N GLY A 102 -16.17 8.98 -0.92
CA GLY A 102 -17.30 9.50 -0.15
C GLY A 102 -17.68 10.94 -0.53
N ASP A 103 -16.68 11.79 -0.77
CA ASP A 103 -16.86 13.19 -1.16
C ASP A 103 -17.58 13.38 -2.51
N GLN A 104 -17.76 12.32 -3.32
CA GLN A 104 -18.45 12.40 -4.62
C GLN A 104 -19.98 12.48 -4.50
N PHE A 105 -20.54 12.22 -3.32
CA PHE A 105 -21.99 12.16 -3.12
C PHE A 105 -22.49 13.39 -2.34
N ILE A 106 -23.58 13.99 -2.83
CA ILE A 106 -24.21 15.14 -2.21
C ILE A 106 -25.23 14.66 -1.17
N LEU A 107 -24.96 14.95 0.10
CA LEU A 107 -25.84 14.64 1.22
C LEU A 107 -26.80 15.80 1.50
N PRO A 108 -28.07 15.53 1.88
CA PRO A 108 -28.66 14.21 2.14
C PRO A 108 -29.26 13.48 0.92
N GLN A 109 -29.34 14.11 -0.26
CA GLN A 109 -30.09 13.58 -1.41
C GLN A 109 -29.58 12.21 -1.91
N GLN A 110 -28.28 11.93 -1.78
CA GLN A 110 -27.63 10.73 -2.32
C GLN A 110 -27.18 9.72 -1.24
N GLU A 111 -27.74 9.78 -0.02
CA GLU A 111 -27.35 8.90 1.10
C GLU A 111 -27.46 7.40 0.76
N ARG A 112 -28.53 6.99 0.07
CA ARG A 112 -28.71 5.61 -0.37
C ARG A 112 -27.64 5.16 -1.38
N GLN A 113 -27.18 6.06 -2.25
CA GLN A 113 -26.13 5.78 -3.23
C GLN A 113 -24.77 5.66 -2.55
N LEU A 114 -24.48 6.53 -1.57
CA LEU A 114 -23.28 6.47 -0.74
C LEU A 114 -23.18 5.13 0.02
N SER A 115 -24.28 4.67 0.62
CA SER A 115 -24.32 3.38 1.32
C SER A 115 -24.09 2.18 0.37
N SER A 116 -24.72 2.20 -0.81
CA SER A 116 -24.47 1.18 -1.85
C SER A 116 -23.02 1.19 -2.33
N PHE A 117 -22.44 2.37 -2.52
CA PHE A 117 -21.02 2.52 -2.90
C PHE A 117 -20.10 1.87 -1.86
N PHE A 118 -20.25 2.21 -0.57
CA PHE A 118 -19.43 1.62 0.48
C PHE A 118 -19.66 0.10 0.61
N SER A 119 -20.90 -0.37 0.42
CA SER A 119 -21.22 -1.80 0.44
C SER A 119 -20.44 -2.57 -0.64
N ILE A 120 -20.45 -2.07 -1.89
CA ILE A 120 -19.70 -2.68 -3.00
C ILE A 120 -18.19 -2.54 -2.80
N PHE A 121 -17.74 -1.39 -2.27
CA PHE A 121 -16.33 -1.13 -1.97
C PHE A 121 -15.78 -2.13 -0.93
N TYR A 122 -16.46 -2.29 0.20
CA TYR A 122 -16.07 -3.26 1.23
C TYR A 122 -16.20 -4.70 0.75
N PHE A 123 -17.22 -5.03 -0.05
CA PHE A 123 -17.32 -6.35 -0.66
C PHE A 123 -16.10 -6.65 -1.55
N SER A 124 -15.71 -5.69 -2.40
CA SER A 124 -14.54 -5.82 -3.29
C SER A 124 -13.23 -5.99 -2.52
N ILE A 125 -13.04 -5.26 -1.42
CA ILE A 125 -11.85 -5.39 -0.56
C ILE A 125 -11.78 -6.78 0.08
N ASN A 126 -12.90 -7.26 0.63
CA ASN A 126 -12.93 -8.58 1.27
C ASN A 126 -12.73 -9.70 0.24
N ALA A 127 -13.34 -9.57 -0.94
CA ALA A 127 -13.14 -10.50 -2.05
C ALA A 127 -11.67 -10.57 -2.50
N GLY A 128 -10.96 -9.43 -2.54
CA GLY A 128 -9.54 -9.39 -2.90
C GLY A 128 -8.57 -9.76 -1.78
N SER A 129 -9.02 -9.83 -0.52
CA SER A 129 -8.19 -10.24 0.62
C SER A 129 -8.14 -11.76 0.82
N THR A 130 -9.01 -12.50 0.13
CA THR A 130 -9.08 -13.98 0.17
C THR A 130 -8.12 -14.56 -0.85
#